data_AF-A0A1I7I926-F1
#
_entry.id   AF-A0A1I7I926-F1
#
_cell.length_a   1.000
_cell.length_b   1.000
_cell.length_c   1.000
_cell.angle_alpha   90.00
_cell.angle_beta   90.00
_cell.angle_gamma   90.00
#
_symmetry.space_group_name_H-M   'P 1'
#
loop_
_entity.id
_entity.type
_entity.pdbx_description
1 polymer ?
#
loop_
_entity_poly.entity_id
_entity_poly.type
_entity_poly.pdbx_seq_one_letter_code
_entity_poly.pdbx_strand_id
1 'polypeptide(L)'
;MRKQTRRQNGPAPAAEQKNTKWNCPYAGKCGGCDYAGMPYAGQLKRKEAFLRENIGAVCRACHCRIEPILGAEDPFYYRNKVHAALARGPKGTAIRGIYRKNTHHVIPVRGCLLEDRRADAIIEAVTEMIPSFKWKVYDEDTGVGLIRHIMVRTASEGIMLILVTAVPQLPGKNNFVKAIRRQFPEITTIVQNINSRRTSMVLGDRNIVLWGKGTILDRSLGMDFRISPSAFYQVNARQTKKLYRLAREMAGLTGTEHVLDAYCGTGTIGMFMAPFAGDVTGVELNRHAVKDAVANARSNHIRNIEFICADATEFLQACAANRLEGPAFDVLCMDPPRTGSTPEFIRAASALAIPKIVYVSCGPESLARDLKEFCRCGYRITRVVPVDMFPFTKDVETVVLLSHKDPDSHIHVKVEFGEEKTRCRLIK
;
A
#
# COMPACT_ATOMS: atom_id res chain seq x y z
N MET A 1 -10.99 -10.28 -58.23
CA MET A 1 -11.35 -10.79 -56.88
C MET A 1 -10.11 -11.28 -56.15
N ARG A 2 -9.52 -10.48 -55.25
CA ARG A 2 -8.54 -10.96 -54.25
C ARG A 2 -8.81 -10.26 -52.93
N LYS A 3 -9.16 -11.06 -51.92
CA LYS A 3 -9.56 -10.66 -50.56
C LYS A 3 -8.39 -10.04 -49.81
N GLN A 4 -8.56 -8.84 -49.25
CA GLN A 4 -7.68 -8.29 -48.21
C GLN A 4 -8.09 -8.89 -46.86
N THR A 5 -7.22 -9.71 -46.28
CA THR A 5 -7.33 -10.18 -44.89
C THR A 5 -6.66 -9.16 -43.97
N ARG A 6 -7.47 -8.46 -43.17
CA ARG A 6 -7.02 -7.63 -42.04
C ARG A 6 -6.33 -8.53 -41.01
N ARG A 7 -5.02 -8.35 -40.80
CA ARG A 7 -4.31 -8.89 -39.64
C ARG A 7 -4.72 -8.11 -38.39
N GLN A 8 -5.24 -8.81 -37.40
CA GLN A 8 -5.52 -8.29 -36.06
C GLN A 8 -4.19 -7.99 -35.36
N ASN A 9 -4.05 -6.78 -34.81
CA ASN A 9 -2.93 -6.38 -33.98
C ASN A 9 -3.04 -7.10 -32.63
N GLY A 10 -2.12 -8.03 -32.37
CA GLY A 10 -1.90 -8.60 -31.03
C GLY A 10 -1.32 -7.56 -30.06
N PRO A 11 -1.32 -7.86 -28.75
CA PRO A 11 -0.79 -6.95 -27.73
C PRO A 11 0.70 -6.69 -27.96
N ALA A 12 1.12 -5.44 -27.80
CA ALA A 12 2.49 -5.00 -28.00
C ALA A 12 3.47 -5.76 -27.07
N PRO A 13 4.68 -6.09 -27.55
CA PRO A 13 5.68 -6.78 -26.74
C PRO A 13 6.13 -5.90 -25.57
N ALA A 14 6.35 -6.52 -24.41
CA ALA A 14 6.87 -5.89 -23.21
C ALA A 14 8.17 -5.12 -23.54
N ALA A 15 8.17 -3.81 -23.28
CA ALA A 15 9.34 -2.95 -23.48
C ALA A 15 10.58 -3.58 -22.83
N GLU A 16 11.70 -3.64 -23.57
CA GLU A 16 13.00 -4.14 -23.10
C GLU A 16 13.34 -3.53 -21.73
N GLN A 17 13.19 -4.33 -20.69
CA GLN A 17 13.51 -3.95 -19.32
C GLN A 17 15.03 -3.81 -19.20
N LYS A 18 15.50 -2.57 -19.13
CA LYS A 18 16.93 -2.23 -19.01
C LYS A 18 17.59 -3.05 -17.90
N ASN A 19 18.69 -3.71 -18.24
CA ASN A 19 19.49 -4.55 -17.35
C ASN A 19 20.30 -3.68 -16.37
N THR A 20 19.63 -2.92 -15.50
CA THR A 20 20.28 -2.00 -14.55
C THR A 20 20.76 -2.77 -13.32
N LYS A 21 22.00 -3.27 -13.38
CA LYS A 21 22.72 -3.74 -12.20
C LYS A 21 23.17 -2.51 -11.41
N TRP A 22 22.61 -2.30 -10.22
CA TRP A 22 23.05 -1.23 -9.32
C TRP A 22 23.69 -1.80 -8.05
N ASN A 23 24.89 -1.30 -7.75
CA ASN A 23 25.62 -1.61 -6.53
C ASN A 23 25.47 -0.46 -5.53
N CYS A 24 24.62 -0.67 -4.51
CA CYS A 24 24.55 0.22 -3.36
C CYS A 24 25.85 0.14 -2.55
N PRO A 25 26.48 1.27 -2.18
CA PRO A 25 27.63 1.24 -1.26
C PRO A 25 27.26 0.73 0.14
N TYR A 26 25.96 0.72 0.47
CA TYR A 26 25.43 0.26 1.76
C TYR A 26 24.80 -1.14 1.69
N ALA A 27 24.92 -1.85 0.57
CA ALA A 27 24.39 -3.20 0.40
C ALA A 27 24.90 -4.14 1.52
N GLY A 28 24.01 -5.00 2.04
CA GLY A 28 24.32 -5.93 3.13
C GLY A 28 24.37 -5.31 4.54
N LYS A 29 24.56 -3.99 4.67
CA LYS A 29 24.50 -3.28 5.96
C LYS A 29 23.15 -2.59 6.17
N CYS A 30 22.63 -1.96 5.13
CA CYS A 30 21.33 -1.28 5.13
C CYS A 30 20.19 -2.29 5.22
N GLY A 31 19.25 -2.07 6.15
CA GLY A 31 18.04 -2.89 6.28
C GLY A 31 16.95 -2.60 5.25
N GLY A 32 17.17 -1.67 4.32
CA GLY A 32 16.13 -1.15 3.42
C GLY A 32 15.94 -1.88 2.08
N CYS A 33 16.92 -2.66 1.63
CA CYS A 33 16.89 -3.39 0.34
C CYS A 33 17.34 -4.84 0.53
N ASP A 34 16.57 -5.79 -0.01
CA ASP A 34 16.91 -7.22 0.03
C ASP A 34 17.63 -7.68 -1.25
N TYR A 35 17.42 -6.98 -2.37
CA TYR A 35 17.93 -7.38 -3.69
C TYR A 35 18.93 -6.38 -4.28
N ALA A 36 19.64 -5.62 -3.43
CA ALA A 36 20.73 -4.75 -3.88
C ALA A 36 21.79 -5.57 -4.66
N GLY A 37 22.25 -5.06 -5.80
CA GLY A 37 23.19 -5.77 -6.69
C GLY A 37 22.54 -6.78 -7.65
N MET A 38 21.27 -7.13 -7.46
CA MET A 38 20.53 -8.03 -8.36
C MET A 38 19.97 -7.25 -9.56
N PRO A 39 20.16 -7.73 -10.82
CA PRO A 39 19.51 -7.15 -11.98
C PRO A 39 17.99 -7.13 -11.82
N TYR A 40 17.32 -6.06 -12.26
CA TYR A 40 15.91 -5.84 -12.00
C TYR A 40 15.00 -6.99 -12.48
N ALA A 41 15.23 -7.51 -13.70
CA ALA A 41 14.50 -8.67 -14.20
C ALA A 41 14.67 -9.93 -13.32
N GLY A 42 15.83 -10.10 -12.68
CA GLY A 42 16.06 -11.17 -11.71
C GLY A 42 15.25 -10.98 -10.43
N GLN A 43 15.04 -9.73 -9.99
CA GLN A 43 14.20 -9.41 -8.85
C GLN A 43 12.75 -9.79 -9.11
N LEU A 44 12.22 -9.42 -10.29
CA LEU A 44 10.86 -9.77 -10.72
C LEU A 44 10.65 -11.29 -10.72
N LYS A 45 11.55 -12.06 -11.33
CA LYS A 45 11.50 -13.53 -11.32
C LYS A 45 11.50 -14.09 -9.90
N ARG A 46 12.28 -13.52 -8.99
CA ARG A 46 12.37 -13.96 -7.60
C ARG A 46 11.08 -13.67 -6.83
N LYS A 47 10.44 -12.51 -7.06
CA LYS A 47 9.14 -12.16 -6.49
C LYS A 47 8.03 -13.08 -7.00
N GLU A 48 8.01 -13.36 -8.29
CA GLU A 48 7.05 -14.31 -8.89
C GLU A 48 7.22 -15.73 -8.34
N ALA A 49 8.47 -16.19 -8.17
CA ALA A 49 8.76 -17.48 -7.56
C ALA A 49 8.25 -17.54 -6.12
N PHE A 50 8.57 -16.53 -5.30
CA PHE A 50 8.12 -16.44 -3.92
C PHE A 50 6.59 -16.41 -3.80
N LEU A 51 5.90 -15.67 -4.68
CA LEU A 51 4.44 -15.68 -4.73
C LEU A 51 3.91 -17.07 -5.11
N ARG A 52 4.48 -17.71 -6.14
CA ARG A 52 4.07 -19.05 -6.59
C ARG A 52 4.28 -20.13 -5.52
N GLU A 53 5.33 -20.02 -4.70
CA GLU A 53 5.56 -20.90 -3.55
C GLU A 53 4.44 -20.77 -2.51
N ASN A 54 4.00 -19.54 -2.21
CA ASN A 54 3.01 -19.27 -1.18
C ASN A 54 1.57 -19.57 -1.61
N ILE A 55 1.13 -19.02 -2.76
CA ILE A 55 -0.28 -19.11 -3.20
C ILE A 55 -0.50 -20.12 -4.32
N GLY A 56 0.57 -20.66 -4.95
CA GLY A 56 0.42 -21.49 -6.14
C GLY A 56 -0.40 -22.76 -5.92
N ALA A 57 -0.37 -23.35 -4.72
CA ALA A 57 -1.18 -24.51 -4.39
C ALA A 57 -2.70 -24.19 -4.40
N VAL A 58 -3.10 -23.08 -3.77
CA VAL A 58 -4.52 -22.67 -3.71
C VAL A 58 -5.01 -22.17 -5.07
N CYS A 59 -4.16 -21.47 -5.84
CA CYS A 59 -4.50 -21.06 -7.21
C CYS A 59 -4.69 -22.27 -8.14
N ARG A 60 -3.81 -23.29 -8.06
CA ARG A 60 -3.96 -24.54 -8.84
C ARG A 60 -5.25 -25.28 -8.51
N ALA A 61 -5.63 -25.34 -7.23
CA ALA A 61 -6.90 -25.95 -6.80
C ALA A 61 -8.12 -25.22 -7.39
N CYS A 62 -7.99 -23.92 -7.70
CA CYS A 62 -9.04 -23.13 -8.38
C CYS A 62 -8.91 -23.12 -9.91
N HIS A 63 -7.95 -23.85 -10.49
CA HIS A 63 -7.56 -23.75 -11.91
C HIS A 63 -7.21 -22.31 -12.36
N CYS A 64 -6.71 -21.48 -11.44
CA CYS A 64 -6.26 -20.12 -11.74
C CYS A 64 -4.73 -20.09 -11.90
N ARG A 65 -4.26 -19.39 -12.93
CA ARG A 65 -2.82 -19.15 -13.15
C ARG A 65 -2.45 -17.79 -12.57
N ILE A 66 -1.26 -17.71 -11.99
CA ILE A 66 -0.66 -16.44 -11.57
C ILE A 66 -0.12 -15.76 -12.83
N GLU A 67 -0.60 -14.56 -13.13
CA GLU A 67 -0.16 -13.75 -14.26
C GLU A 67 1.26 -13.17 -14.02
N PRO A 68 1.96 -12.75 -15.09
CA PRO A 68 3.27 -12.10 -14.97
C PRO A 68 3.22 -10.84 -14.09
N ILE A 69 4.28 -10.60 -13.31
CA ILE A 69 4.39 -9.42 -12.45
C ILE A 69 4.45 -8.12 -13.26
N LEU A 70 3.65 -7.14 -12.84
CA LEU A 70 3.70 -5.78 -13.37
C LEU A 70 4.91 -5.04 -12.78
N GLY A 71 6.01 -5.04 -13.52
CA GLY A 71 7.24 -4.32 -13.17
C GLY A 71 7.11 -2.79 -13.27
N ALA A 72 8.02 -2.11 -12.57
CA ALA A 72 8.23 -0.66 -12.64
C ALA A 72 9.00 -0.31 -13.91
N GLU A 73 8.56 0.74 -14.60
CA GLU A 73 9.28 1.27 -15.77
C GLU A 73 10.64 1.85 -15.36
N ASP A 74 10.66 2.54 -14.22
CA ASP A 74 11.88 3.03 -13.58
C ASP A 74 11.85 2.64 -12.10
N PRO A 75 12.72 1.72 -11.66
CA PRO A 75 12.71 1.18 -10.31
C PRO A 75 13.40 2.09 -9.28
N PHE A 76 13.87 3.27 -9.66
CA PHE A 76 14.60 4.20 -8.78
C PHE A 76 13.77 5.42 -8.37
N TYR A 77 14.15 6.06 -7.26
CA TYR A 77 13.63 7.32 -6.73
C TYR A 77 12.09 7.35 -6.58
N TYR A 78 11.49 6.21 -6.28
CA TYR A 78 10.05 6.07 -6.28
C TYR A 78 9.40 6.41 -4.93
N ARG A 79 10.14 6.33 -3.81
CA ARG A 79 9.59 6.53 -2.47
C ARG A 79 9.31 8.00 -2.22
N ASN A 80 8.02 8.33 -2.19
CA ASN A 80 7.51 9.66 -1.87
C ASN A 80 7.42 9.94 -0.36
N LYS A 81 7.77 8.96 0.50
CA LYS A 81 7.87 9.09 1.95
C LYS A 81 9.22 8.57 2.39
N VAL A 82 10.06 9.48 2.84
CA VAL A 82 11.43 9.19 3.28
C VAL A 82 11.55 9.50 4.75
N HIS A 83 12.10 8.58 5.53
CA HIS A 83 12.36 8.80 6.94
C HIS A 83 13.81 8.44 7.25
N ALA A 84 14.48 9.29 8.01
CA ALA A 84 15.82 9.07 8.50
C ALA A 84 15.80 8.91 10.02
N ALA A 85 16.42 7.84 10.49
CA ALA A 85 16.83 7.72 11.88
C ALA A 85 18.05 8.61 12.11
N LEU A 86 18.15 9.16 13.31
CA LEU A 86 19.28 9.98 13.71
C LEU A 86 20.10 9.27 14.76
N ALA A 87 21.42 9.43 14.67
CA ALA A 87 22.35 9.06 15.73
C ALA A 87 23.26 10.24 16.05
N ARG A 88 23.82 10.21 17.27
CA ARG A 88 24.79 11.20 17.70
C ARG A 88 26.14 10.90 17.06
N GLY A 89 26.69 11.88 16.36
CA GLY A 89 28.03 11.84 15.80
C GLY A 89 29.09 12.45 16.74
N PRO A 90 30.37 12.36 16.35
CA PRO A 90 31.47 12.99 17.07
C PRO A 90 31.24 14.50 17.25
N LYS A 91 31.72 15.05 18.37
CA LYS A 91 31.66 16.50 18.68
C LYS A 91 30.24 17.10 18.62
N GLY A 92 29.20 16.29 18.87
CA GLY A 92 27.80 16.77 18.90
C GLY A 92 27.16 16.97 17.53
N THR A 93 27.78 16.45 16.47
CA THR A 93 27.16 16.37 15.14
C THR A 93 25.99 15.39 15.14
N ALA A 94 25.10 15.52 14.15
CA ALA A 94 24.05 14.54 13.90
C ALA A 94 24.43 13.67 12.69
N ILE A 95 24.18 12.38 12.80
CA ILE A 95 24.32 11.42 11.72
C ILE A 95 22.91 11.02 11.31
N ARG A 96 22.57 11.24 10.03
CA ARG A 96 21.38 10.63 9.45
C ARG A 96 21.68 9.23 8.95
N GLY A 97 20.69 8.36 9.00
CA GLY A 97 20.87 7.01 8.53
C GLY A 97 19.61 6.17 8.56
N ILE A 98 19.85 4.88 8.38
CA ILE A 98 18.84 3.82 8.44
C ILE A 98 19.31 2.83 9.50
N TYR A 99 18.37 2.19 10.19
CA TYR A 99 18.70 1.10 11.09
C TYR A 99 19.34 -0.07 10.33
N ARG A 100 20.42 -0.61 10.88
CA ARG A 100 20.95 -1.91 10.44
C ARG A 100 19.87 -2.97 10.62
N LYS A 101 19.81 -3.93 9.70
CA LYS A 101 18.83 -5.01 9.73
C LYS A 101 18.80 -5.67 11.11
N ASN A 102 17.59 -5.79 11.68
CA ASN A 102 17.32 -6.39 12.99
C ASN A 102 17.95 -5.70 14.21
N THR A 103 18.34 -4.42 14.12
CA THR A 103 18.86 -3.66 15.27
C THR A 103 18.32 -2.22 15.28
N HIS A 104 18.53 -1.49 16.38
CA HIS A 104 18.32 -0.04 16.45
C HIS A 104 19.64 0.75 16.23
N HIS A 105 20.65 0.09 15.65
CA HIS A 105 21.92 0.76 15.34
C HIS A 105 21.83 1.48 14.00
N VAL A 106 21.87 2.82 14.05
CA VAL A 106 21.84 3.67 12.86
C VAL A 106 23.15 3.58 12.10
N ILE A 107 23.09 3.19 10.84
CA ILE A 107 24.24 3.26 9.93
C ILE A 107 24.19 4.58 9.14
N PRO A 108 25.31 5.31 9.00
CA PRO A 108 25.35 6.50 8.16
C PRO A 108 25.02 6.13 6.71
N VAL A 109 23.95 6.71 6.18
CA VAL A 109 23.52 6.51 4.79
C VAL A 109 23.37 7.90 4.16
N ARG A 110 24.13 8.14 3.10
CA ARG A 110 24.05 9.35 2.29
C ARG A 110 23.62 8.98 0.88
N GLY A 111 22.45 9.47 0.49
CA GLY A 111 21.85 9.16 -0.81
C GLY A 111 21.33 7.74 -0.88
N CYS A 112 20.02 7.61 -1.11
CA CYS A 112 19.36 6.35 -1.40
C CYS A 112 18.70 6.43 -2.77
N LEU A 113 19.03 5.50 -3.67
CA LEU A 113 18.41 5.49 -5.00
C LEU A 113 16.93 5.08 -4.99
N LEU A 114 16.34 4.76 -3.85
CA LEU A 114 14.90 4.49 -3.75
C LEU A 114 14.10 5.72 -3.30
N GLU A 115 14.76 6.71 -2.71
CA GLU A 115 14.15 7.86 -2.04
C GLU A 115 14.01 9.05 -2.99
N ASP A 116 12.92 9.80 -2.91
CA ASP A 116 12.81 11.04 -3.70
C ASP A 116 14.04 11.95 -3.45
N ARG A 117 14.68 12.40 -4.54
CA ARG A 117 15.93 13.18 -4.47
C ARG A 117 15.77 14.48 -3.68
N ARG A 118 14.60 15.12 -3.74
CA ARG A 118 14.29 16.34 -2.99
C ARG A 118 14.16 16.02 -1.50
N ALA A 119 13.50 14.91 -1.18
CA ALA A 119 13.38 14.45 0.20
C ALA A 119 14.73 14.13 0.83
N ASP A 120 15.61 13.39 0.13
CA ASP A 120 16.97 13.09 0.61
C ASP A 120 17.79 14.38 0.84
N ALA A 121 17.73 15.33 -0.09
CA ALA A 121 18.43 16.62 0.02
C ALA A 121 17.94 17.46 1.21
N ILE A 122 16.62 17.52 1.43
CA ILE A 122 16.04 18.23 2.58
C ILE A 122 16.47 17.56 3.88
N ILE A 123 16.48 16.23 3.95
CA ILE A 123 16.91 15.50 5.15
C ILE A 123 18.39 15.76 5.46
N GLU A 124 19.28 15.75 4.46
CA GLU A 124 20.70 16.09 4.66
C GLU A 124 20.83 17.51 5.22
N ALA A 125 20.20 18.51 4.61
CA ALA A 125 20.28 19.89 5.04
C ALA A 125 19.75 20.10 6.48
N VAL A 126 18.62 19.49 6.83
CA VAL A 126 18.11 19.55 8.21
C VAL A 126 19.09 18.90 9.19
N THR A 127 19.72 17.78 8.80
CA THR A 127 20.73 17.10 9.61
C THR A 127 21.96 17.99 9.85
N GLU A 128 22.43 18.69 8.82
CA GLU A 128 23.54 19.64 8.90
C GLU A 128 23.21 20.87 9.76
N MET A 129 21.93 21.28 9.81
CA MET A 129 21.47 22.40 10.63
C MET A 129 21.39 22.07 12.13
N ILE A 130 21.20 20.80 12.53
CA ILE A 130 20.97 20.38 13.93
C ILE A 130 21.97 21.03 14.93
N PRO A 131 23.30 21.00 14.68
CA PRO A 131 24.27 21.60 15.61
C PRO A 131 24.09 23.12 15.77
N SER A 132 23.79 23.84 14.69
CA SER A 132 23.62 25.31 14.71
C SER A 132 22.42 25.76 15.55
N PHE A 133 21.37 24.93 15.62
CA PHE A 133 20.20 25.16 16.46
C PHE A 133 20.35 24.58 17.88
N LYS A 134 21.51 24.00 18.21
CA LYS A 134 21.80 23.33 19.49
C LYS A 134 20.78 22.22 19.83
N TRP A 135 20.20 21.61 18.81
CA TRP A 135 19.27 20.49 19.01
C TRP A 135 20.05 19.23 19.34
N LYS A 136 19.62 18.53 20.38
CA LYS A 136 20.19 17.22 20.74
C LYS A 136 19.43 16.12 20.00
N VAL A 137 20.16 15.23 19.33
CA VAL A 137 19.59 13.98 18.83
C VAL A 137 19.10 13.17 20.03
N TYR A 138 17.91 12.58 19.88
CA TYR A 138 17.31 11.73 20.89
C TYR A 138 18.02 10.37 20.96
N ASP A 139 18.30 9.94 22.17
CA ASP A 139 18.95 8.68 22.49
C ASP A 139 17.88 7.73 23.07
N GLU A 140 17.65 6.60 22.40
CA GLU A 140 16.58 5.66 22.75
C GLU A 140 16.84 4.91 24.06
N ASP A 141 18.10 4.67 24.39
CA ASP A 141 18.52 3.93 25.59
C ASP A 141 18.33 4.78 26.85
N THR A 142 18.79 6.02 26.81
CA THR A 142 18.67 6.97 27.92
C THR A 142 17.30 7.66 27.97
N GLY A 143 16.62 7.78 26.82
CA GLY A 143 15.39 8.54 26.66
C GLY A 143 15.60 10.05 26.68
N VAL A 144 16.82 10.53 26.39
CA VAL A 144 17.21 11.94 26.48
C VAL A 144 17.48 12.51 25.10
N GLY A 145 17.02 13.75 24.86
CA GLY A 145 17.28 14.51 23.64
C GLY A 145 16.00 15.10 23.07
N LEU A 146 16.10 15.73 21.89
CA LEU A 146 15.02 16.50 21.29
C LEU A 146 14.54 15.88 19.98
N ILE A 147 15.40 15.80 18.96
CA ILE A 147 15.03 15.35 17.62
C ILE A 147 15.22 13.83 17.53
N ARG A 148 14.15 13.10 17.24
CA ARG A 148 14.16 11.65 17.08
C ARG A 148 14.41 11.22 15.64
N HIS A 149 13.60 11.78 14.74
CA HIS A 149 13.61 11.43 13.33
C HIS A 149 13.33 12.67 12.49
N ILE A 150 13.76 12.61 11.23
CA ILE A 150 13.36 13.55 10.19
C ILE A 150 12.61 12.74 9.15
N MET A 151 11.41 13.18 8.78
CA MET A 151 10.63 12.57 7.72
C MET A 151 10.25 13.63 6.70
N VAL A 152 10.34 13.28 5.41
CA VAL A 152 9.87 14.12 4.32
C VAL A 152 8.88 13.32 3.49
N ARG A 153 7.73 13.94 3.18
CA ARG A 153 6.76 13.42 2.23
C ARG A 153 6.73 14.33 1.01
N THR A 154 6.84 13.76 -0.18
CA THR A 154 6.68 14.47 -1.45
C THR A 154 5.37 14.04 -2.10
N ALA A 155 4.74 14.96 -2.79
CA ALA A 155 3.54 14.77 -3.59
C ALA A 155 3.67 15.62 -4.86
N SER A 156 2.73 15.49 -5.79
CA SER A 156 2.76 16.28 -7.03
C SER A 156 2.70 17.80 -6.79
N GLU A 157 1.93 18.25 -5.78
CA GLU A 157 1.69 19.68 -5.51
C GLU A 157 2.34 20.16 -4.20
N GLY A 158 3.28 19.41 -3.63
CA GLY A 158 3.98 19.89 -2.43
C GLY A 158 4.92 18.92 -1.74
N ILE A 159 5.68 19.48 -0.80
CA ILE A 159 6.61 18.76 0.06
C ILE A 159 6.31 19.09 1.53
N MET A 160 6.16 18.05 2.33
CA MET A 160 5.99 18.13 3.77
C MET A 160 7.27 17.72 4.48
N LEU A 161 7.88 18.64 5.23
CA LEU A 161 8.92 18.33 6.19
C LEU A 161 8.29 18.06 7.56
N ILE A 162 8.60 16.91 8.15
CA ILE A 162 8.12 16.48 9.47
C ILE A 162 9.32 16.30 10.39
N LEU A 163 9.41 17.14 11.42
CA LEU A 163 10.37 16.98 12.51
C LEU A 163 9.72 16.17 13.63
N VAL A 164 10.24 14.98 13.92
CA VAL A 164 9.75 14.18 15.04
C VAL A 164 10.56 14.52 16.29
N THR A 165 9.88 15.01 17.33
CA THR A 165 10.53 15.46 18.57
C THR A 165 9.97 14.77 19.80
N ALA A 166 10.81 14.59 20.83
CA ALA A 166 10.39 13.99 22.09
C ALA A 166 9.45 14.91 22.90
N VAL A 167 9.60 16.23 22.75
CA VAL A 167 8.82 17.26 23.46
C VAL A 167 8.31 18.36 22.51
N PRO A 168 7.26 19.12 22.89
CA PRO A 168 6.71 20.20 22.07
C PRO A 168 7.64 21.41 21.89
N GLN A 169 8.50 21.69 22.86
CA GLN A 169 9.40 22.84 22.81
C GLN A 169 10.50 22.61 21.76
N LEU A 170 10.47 23.41 20.69
CA LEU A 170 11.48 23.43 19.63
C LEU A 170 12.22 24.78 19.61
N PRO A 171 13.40 24.88 20.25
CA PRO A 171 14.18 26.12 20.29
C PRO A 171 14.54 26.60 18.88
N GLY A 172 14.42 27.90 18.64
CA GLY A 172 14.77 28.49 17.34
C GLY A 172 13.85 28.12 16.17
N LYS A 173 12.67 27.54 16.42
CA LYS A 173 11.74 27.06 15.36
C LYS A 173 11.47 28.07 14.24
N ASN A 174 11.28 29.34 14.57
CA ASN A 174 10.98 30.38 13.56
C ASN A 174 12.20 30.65 12.66
N ASN A 175 13.40 30.64 13.22
CA ASN A 175 14.64 30.82 12.47
C ASN A 175 14.93 29.58 11.61
N PHE A 176 14.67 28.39 12.14
CA PHE A 176 14.76 27.15 11.37
C PHE A 176 13.83 27.15 10.17
N VAL A 177 12.54 27.44 10.38
CA VAL A 177 11.53 27.51 9.31
C VAL A 177 11.95 28.51 8.23
N LYS A 178 12.47 29.68 8.59
CA LYS A 178 13.00 30.67 7.64
C LYS A 178 14.20 30.13 6.86
N ALA A 179 15.17 29.53 7.56
CA ALA A 179 16.41 29.04 6.95
C ALA A 179 16.14 27.89 5.96
N ILE A 180 15.37 26.88 6.36
CA ILE A 180 15.12 25.71 5.52
C ILE A 180 14.29 26.07 4.29
N ARG A 181 13.30 26.97 4.41
CA ARG A 181 12.51 27.44 3.26
C ARG A 181 13.27 28.33 2.30
N ARG A 182 14.29 29.06 2.80
CA ARG A 182 15.20 29.81 1.91
C ARG A 182 16.03 28.87 1.05
N GLN A 183 16.44 27.73 1.60
CA GLN A 183 17.21 26.72 0.88
C GLN A 183 16.35 25.82 -0.02
N PHE A 184 15.13 25.52 0.42
CA PHE A 184 14.15 24.69 -0.30
C PHE A 184 12.79 25.40 -0.38
N PRO A 185 12.61 26.35 -1.31
CA PRO A 185 11.36 27.08 -1.50
C PRO A 185 10.16 26.18 -1.86
N GLU A 186 10.41 24.97 -2.37
CA GLU A 186 9.41 23.97 -2.75
C GLU A 186 8.75 23.26 -1.56
N ILE A 187 9.29 23.41 -0.34
CA ILE A 187 8.59 22.97 0.87
C ILE A 187 7.29 23.76 0.97
N THR A 188 6.14 23.08 1.08
CA THR A 188 4.81 23.70 1.20
C THR A 188 4.21 23.57 2.59
N THR A 189 4.71 22.63 3.39
CA THR A 189 4.28 22.41 4.78
C THR A 189 5.45 21.96 5.66
N ILE A 190 5.53 22.49 6.88
CA ILE A 190 6.43 22.01 7.93
C ILE A 190 5.60 21.66 9.18
N VAL A 191 5.74 20.43 9.67
CA VAL A 191 5.06 19.92 10.86
C VAL A 191 6.08 19.43 11.88
N GLN A 192 5.81 19.73 13.14
CA GLN A 192 6.45 19.07 14.27
C GLN A 192 5.52 17.98 14.79
N ASN A 193 5.96 16.73 14.74
CA ASN A 193 5.24 15.60 15.32
C ASN A 193 5.85 15.25 16.68
N ILE A 194 5.03 15.12 17.72
CA ILE A 194 5.50 14.87 19.09
C ILE A 194 5.40 13.39 19.40
N ASN A 195 6.54 12.75 19.69
CA ASN A 195 6.61 11.37 20.12
C ASN A 195 7.42 11.24 21.41
N SER A 196 6.72 11.37 22.54
CA SER A 196 7.27 11.26 23.89
C SER A 196 7.38 9.81 24.38
N ARG A 197 6.92 8.84 23.60
CA ARG A 197 6.83 7.43 24.00
C ARG A 197 8.15 6.68 23.77
N ARG A 198 8.39 5.64 24.56
CA ARG A 198 9.42 4.62 24.28
C ARG A 198 8.78 3.53 23.41
N THR A 199 8.82 3.73 22.11
CA THR A 199 8.17 2.86 21.12
C THR A 199 8.98 2.85 19.82
N SER A 200 8.85 1.77 19.05
CA SER A 200 9.39 1.67 17.69
C SER A 200 8.58 2.46 16.66
N MET A 201 7.38 2.95 17.02
CA MET A 201 6.62 3.84 16.16
C MET A 201 7.38 5.16 15.97
N VAL A 202 7.64 5.53 14.71
CA VAL A 202 8.32 6.79 14.37
C VAL A 202 7.49 8.00 14.78
N LEU A 203 6.22 8.04 14.38
CA LEU A 203 5.33 9.17 14.66
C LEU A 203 4.56 8.95 15.97
N GLY A 204 4.37 10.04 16.72
CA GLY A 204 3.40 10.13 17.80
C GLY A 204 2.04 10.65 17.31
N ASP A 205 1.17 10.95 18.27
CA ASP A 205 -0.24 11.28 18.08
C ASP A 205 -0.49 12.79 17.83
N ARG A 206 0.42 13.65 18.26
CA ARG A 206 0.25 15.10 18.19
C ARG A 206 1.09 15.74 17.08
N ASN A 207 0.42 16.50 16.22
CA ASN A 207 1.03 17.32 15.18
C ASN A 207 0.88 18.82 15.51
N ILE A 208 1.96 19.58 15.39
CA ILE A 208 2.00 21.04 15.49
C ILE A 208 2.44 21.59 14.14
N VAL A 209 1.59 22.37 13.48
CA VAL A 209 1.95 23.01 12.21
C VAL A 209 2.90 24.16 12.50
N LEU A 210 4.13 24.07 11.98
CA LEU A 210 5.12 25.14 12.09
C LEU A 210 5.00 26.12 10.92
N TRP A 211 4.58 25.64 9.75
CA TRP A 211 4.32 26.45 8.56
C TRP A 211 3.47 25.69 7.54
N GLY A 212 2.68 26.43 6.74
CA GLY A 212 1.82 25.87 5.70
C GLY A 212 0.48 25.35 6.23
N LYS A 213 -0.15 24.42 5.49
CA LYS A 213 -1.52 23.92 5.78
C LYS A 213 -1.54 22.70 6.72
N GLY A 214 -0.37 22.23 7.16
CA GLY A 214 -0.26 20.97 7.92
C GLY A 214 -0.48 19.69 7.10
N THR A 215 -0.81 19.83 5.81
CA THR A 215 -1.02 18.75 4.84
C THR A 215 -0.36 19.10 3.51
N ILE A 216 -0.20 18.11 2.64
CA ILE A 216 0.19 18.29 1.24
C ILE A 216 -0.88 17.72 0.31
N LEU A 217 -0.84 18.10 -0.96
CA LEU A 217 -1.78 17.65 -1.97
C LEU A 217 -1.05 16.79 -3.00
N ASP A 218 -1.60 15.60 -3.28
CA ASP A 218 -1.18 14.77 -4.40
C ASP A 218 -2.30 14.67 -5.44
N ARG A 219 -1.94 14.83 -6.71
CA ARG A 219 -2.83 14.66 -7.85
C ARG A 219 -2.55 13.32 -8.50
N SER A 220 -3.46 12.37 -8.29
CA SER A 220 -3.33 11.02 -8.81
C SER A 220 -4.61 10.57 -9.47
N LEU A 221 -4.50 10.04 -10.69
CA LEU A 221 -5.61 9.50 -11.47
C LEU A 221 -6.79 10.48 -11.66
N GLY A 222 -6.51 11.78 -11.76
CA GLY A 222 -7.52 12.83 -11.90
C GLY A 222 -8.20 13.25 -10.60
N MET A 223 -7.69 12.81 -9.45
CA MET A 223 -8.19 13.14 -8.12
C MET A 223 -7.13 13.82 -7.26
N ASP A 224 -7.61 14.66 -6.37
CA ASP A 224 -6.86 15.50 -5.45
C ASP A 224 -6.91 14.89 -4.03
N PHE A 225 -5.79 14.34 -3.55
CA PHE A 225 -5.69 13.71 -2.23
C PHE A 225 -4.90 14.58 -1.26
N ARG A 226 -5.57 15.03 -0.19
CA ARG A 226 -4.91 15.69 0.94
C ARG A 226 -4.25 14.64 1.82
N ILE A 227 -2.95 14.78 2.02
CA ILE A 227 -2.12 13.85 2.79
C ILE A 227 -1.71 14.51 4.11
N SER A 228 -2.18 13.93 5.22
CA SER A 228 -1.78 14.32 6.58
C SER A 228 -0.44 13.69 6.99
N PRO A 229 0.26 14.22 8.02
CA PRO A 229 1.58 13.74 8.41
C PRO A 229 1.63 12.25 8.76
N SER A 230 0.60 11.75 9.45
CA SER A 230 0.47 10.38 9.92
C SER A 230 -0.41 9.49 9.04
N ALA A 231 -1.03 10.04 7.98
CA ALA A 231 -1.91 9.26 7.11
C ALA A 231 -1.14 8.18 6.35
N PHE A 232 -1.74 6.99 6.19
CA PHE A 232 -1.23 6.01 5.23
C PHE A 232 -1.50 6.50 3.81
N TYR A 233 -0.47 6.42 2.97
CA TYR A 233 -0.55 6.74 1.55
C TYR A 233 0.51 5.91 0.83
N GLN A 234 0.19 5.46 -0.38
CA GLN A 234 1.06 4.58 -1.14
C GLN A 234 2.39 5.27 -1.46
N VAL A 235 3.49 4.57 -1.22
CA VAL A 235 4.84 5.18 -1.29
C VAL A 235 5.39 5.26 -2.71
N ASN A 236 4.80 4.52 -3.66
CA ASN A 236 5.22 4.45 -5.06
C ASN A 236 4.09 4.92 -5.99
N ALA A 237 3.93 6.25 -6.11
CA ALA A 237 2.83 6.85 -6.87
C ALA A 237 2.74 6.35 -8.33
N ARG A 238 3.86 5.99 -8.96
CA ARG A 238 3.88 5.44 -10.34
C ARG A 238 3.23 4.06 -10.40
N GLN A 239 3.53 3.20 -9.45
CA GLN A 239 2.96 1.85 -9.40
C GLN A 239 1.55 1.82 -8.83
N THR A 240 1.21 2.72 -7.91
CA THR A 240 -0.15 2.90 -7.40
C THR A 240 -1.16 3.10 -8.54
N LYS A 241 -0.79 3.86 -9.57
CA LYS A 241 -1.63 4.06 -10.76
C LYS A 241 -1.93 2.74 -11.48
N LYS A 242 -0.95 1.83 -11.57
CA LYS A 242 -1.13 0.51 -12.19
C LYS A 242 -1.99 -0.39 -11.30
N LEU A 243 -1.69 -0.43 -10.00
CA LEU A 243 -2.42 -1.19 -8.99
C LEU A 243 -3.91 -0.83 -8.95
N TYR A 244 -4.24 0.47 -8.87
CA TYR A 244 -5.64 0.91 -8.76
C TYR A 244 -6.42 0.71 -10.05
N ARG A 245 -5.80 0.94 -11.22
CA ARG A 245 -6.43 0.60 -12.51
C ARG A 245 -6.76 -0.88 -12.61
N LEU A 246 -5.83 -1.73 -12.20
CA LEU A 246 -6.00 -3.17 -12.18
C LEU A 246 -7.10 -3.61 -11.21
N ALA A 247 -7.13 -3.06 -9.98
CA ALA A 247 -8.18 -3.35 -9.01
C ALA A 247 -9.57 -2.95 -9.54
N ARG A 248 -9.70 -1.77 -10.15
CA ARG A 248 -10.95 -1.32 -10.79
C ARG A 248 -11.34 -2.18 -11.99
N GLU A 249 -10.39 -2.58 -12.82
CA GLU A 249 -10.64 -3.50 -13.95
C GLU A 249 -11.17 -4.84 -13.45
N MET A 250 -10.57 -5.40 -12.39
CA MET A 250 -11.03 -6.65 -11.77
C MET A 250 -12.40 -6.51 -11.10
N ALA A 251 -12.71 -5.34 -10.55
CA ALA A 251 -14.04 -5.05 -10.00
C ALA A 251 -15.13 -5.10 -11.09
N GLY A 252 -14.79 -4.76 -12.33
CA GLY A 252 -15.69 -4.85 -13.48
C GLY A 252 -16.94 -4.00 -13.30
N LEU A 253 -16.77 -2.73 -12.90
CA LEU A 253 -17.84 -1.80 -12.61
C LEU A 253 -18.46 -1.24 -13.91
N THR A 254 -19.78 -1.16 -13.94
CA THR A 254 -20.59 -0.67 -15.07
C THR A 254 -21.38 0.59 -14.75
N GLY A 255 -21.39 1.02 -13.48
CA GLY A 255 -22.06 2.23 -13.01
C GLY A 255 -23.27 1.98 -12.11
N THR A 256 -23.61 0.72 -11.84
CA THR A 256 -24.77 0.33 -11.03
C THR A 256 -24.38 -0.41 -9.76
N GLU A 257 -23.15 -0.87 -9.66
CA GLU A 257 -22.70 -1.73 -8.57
C GLU A 257 -22.56 -0.96 -7.25
N HIS A 258 -22.96 -1.60 -6.15
CA HIS A 258 -22.71 -1.16 -4.78
C HIS A 258 -21.38 -1.73 -4.30
N VAL A 259 -20.40 -0.85 -4.07
CA VAL A 259 -19.03 -1.25 -3.70
C VAL A 259 -18.78 -1.05 -2.21
N LEU A 260 -18.34 -2.10 -1.53
CA LEU A 260 -17.78 -2.00 -0.17
C LEU A 260 -16.25 -1.89 -0.26
N ASP A 261 -15.67 -0.78 0.20
CA ASP A 261 -14.22 -0.59 0.36
C ASP A 261 -13.84 -0.82 1.84
N ALA A 262 -13.36 -2.01 2.15
CA ALA A 262 -12.96 -2.40 3.50
C ALA A 262 -11.48 -2.09 3.74
N TYR A 263 -11.16 -1.59 4.95
CA TYR A 263 -9.84 -1.06 5.29
C TYR A 263 -9.47 0.15 4.42
N CYS A 264 -10.45 1.02 4.15
CA CYS A 264 -10.33 2.03 3.11
C CYS A 264 -9.30 3.14 3.41
N GLY A 265 -8.81 3.25 4.64
CA GLY A 265 -7.83 4.25 5.04
C GLY A 265 -8.31 5.67 4.76
N THR A 266 -7.60 6.38 3.88
CA THR A 266 -8.00 7.73 3.45
C THR A 266 -8.94 7.74 2.24
N GLY A 267 -9.55 6.59 1.94
CA GLY A 267 -10.57 6.39 0.90
C GLY A 267 -10.04 6.31 -0.52
N THR A 268 -8.73 6.09 -0.72
CA THR A 268 -8.09 6.22 -2.04
C THR A 268 -8.64 5.26 -3.08
N ILE A 269 -8.92 4.01 -2.71
CA ILE A 269 -9.44 2.99 -3.64
C ILE A 269 -10.92 3.24 -3.93
N GLY A 270 -11.75 3.36 -2.89
CA GLY A 270 -13.17 3.64 -3.02
C GLY A 270 -13.46 4.92 -3.80
N MET A 271 -12.74 6.01 -3.54
CA MET A 271 -12.87 7.24 -4.33
C MET A 271 -12.51 7.03 -5.80
N PHE A 272 -11.48 6.23 -6.10
CA PHE A 272 -11.11 5.91 -7.49
C PHE A 272 -12.16 5.05 -8.21
N MET A 273 -12.90 4.22 -7.47
CA MET A 273 -13.99 3.41 -7.99
C MET A 273 -15.31 4.18 -8.13
N ALA A 274 -15.56 5.17 -7.27
CA ALA A 274 -16.84 5.88 -7.17
C ALA A 274 -17.38 6.46 -8.49
N PRO A 275 -16.58 7.07 -9.39
CA PRO A 275 -17.09 7.55 -10.68
C PRO A 275 -17.63 6.46 -11.62
N PHE A 276 -17.38 5.18 -11.31
CA PHE A 276 -17.75 4.02 -12.13
C PHE A 276 -18.71 3.07 -11.41
N ALA A 277 -19.14 3.39 -10.18
CA ALA A 277 -20.03 2.59 -9.36
C ALA A 277 -21.38 3.31 -9.16
N GLY A 278 -22.40 2.59 -8.73
CA GLY A 278 -23.66 3.19 -8.27
C GLY A 278 -23.38 4.02 -7.01
N ASP A 279 -22.87 3.34 -5.98
CA ASP A 279 -22.31 3.97 -4.79
C ASP A 279 -21.18 3.15 -4.17
N VAL A 280 -20.48 3.79 -3.24
CA VAL A 280 -19.36 3.21 -2.51
C VAL A 280 -19.54 3.43 -1.01
N THR A 281 -19.42 2.37 -0.23
CA THR A 281 -19.33 2.44 1.24
C THR A 281 -17.90 2.12 1.65
N GLY A 282 -17.18 3.07 2.25
CA GLY A 282 -15.85 2.85 2.80
C GLY A 282 -15.89 2.60 4.31
N VAL A 283 -15.24 1.54 4.78
CA VAL A 283 -15.17 1.21 6.22
C VAL A 283 -13.73 1.23 6.71
N GLU A 284 -13.46 2.01 7.74
CA GLU A 284 -12.13 2.19 8.33
C GLU A 284 -12.21 2.41 9.85
N LEU A 285 -11.35 1.71 10.59
CA LEU A 285 -11.30 1.77 12.05
C LEU A 285 -10.67 3.09 12.55
N ASN A 286 -9.69 3.62 11.83
CA ASN A 286 -8.96 4.81 12.18
C ASN A 286 -9.77 6.08 11.91
N ARG A 287 -10.29 6.69 12.98
CA ARG A 287 -11.03 7.96 12.95
C ARG A 287 -10.32 9.09 12.21
N HIS A 288 -8.99 9.19 12.30
CA HIS A 288 -8.24 10.24 11.58
C HIS A 288 -8.22 9.97 10.07
N ALA A 289 -8.09 8.71 9.67
CA ALA A 289 -8.12 8.31 8.27
C ALA A 289 -9.51 8.55 7.66
N VAL A 290 -10.60 8.22 8.38
CA VAL A 290 -11.98 8.53 7.97
C VAL A 290 -12.19 10.04 7.81
N LYS A 291 -11.70 10.86 8.75
CA LYS A 291 -11.78 12.33 8.63
C LYS A 291 -11.06 12.85 7.39
N ASP A 292 -9.90 12.28 7.07
CA ASP A 292 -9.16 12.61 5.86
C ASP A 292 -9.89 12.13 4.59
N ALA A 293 -10.50 10.94 4.62
CA ALA A 293 -11.30 10.39 3.52
C ALA A 293 -12.51 11.26 3.19
N VAL A 294 -13.29 11.66 4.20
CA VAL A 294 -14.43 12.58 4.02
C VAL A 294 -13.98 13.93 3.45
N ALA A 295 -12.85 14.47 3.91
CA ALA A 295 -12.32 15.72 3.38
C ALA A 295 -11.87 15.58 1.92
N ASN A 296 -11.28 14.44 1.55
CA ASN A 296 -10.86 14.15 0.18
C ASN A 296 -12.07 13.99 -0.75
N ALA A 297 -13.09 13.22 -0.36
CA ALA A 297 -14.30 13.06 -1.17
C ALA A 297 -15.00 14.40 -1.43
N ARG A 298 -15.11 15.26 -0.41
CA ARG A 298 -15.65 16.63 -0.56
C ARG A 298 -14.82 17.48 -1.52
N SER A 299 -13.49 17.40 -1.42
CA SER A 299 -12.58 18.19 -2.28
C SER A 299 -12.61 17.72 -3.75
N ASN A 300 -12.93 16.45 -3.98
CA ASN A 300 -13.10 15.88 -5.32
C ASN A 300 -14.55 15.93 -5.82
N HIS A 301 -15.47 16.53 -5.07
CA HIS A 301 -16.89 16.58 -5.39
C HIS A 301 -17.55 15.20 -5.63
N ILE A 302 -17.02 14.14 -5.00
CA ILE A 302 -17.59 12.79 -5.08
C ILE A 302 -18.75 12.69 -4.10
N ARG A 303 -19.95 12.42 -4.62
CA ARG A 303 -21.21 12.41 -3.84
C ARG A 303 -21.75 11.02 -3.55
N ASN A 304 -21.36 10.02 -4.34
CA ASN A 304 -21.80 8.64 -4.22
C ASN A 304 -20.81 7.79 -3.41
N ILE A 305 -20.20 8.37 -2.38
CA ILE A 305 -19.36 7.65 -1.42
C ILE A 305 -19.65 8.09 0.01
N GLU A 306 -19.83 7.12 0.89
CA GLU A 306 -19.96 7.31 2.33
C GLU A 306 -18.79 6.63 3.06
N PHE A 307 -18.38 7.20 4.21
CA PHE A 307 -17.34 6.61 5.05
C PHE A 307 -17.86 6.33 6.46
N ILE A 308 -17.69 5.09 6.91
CA ILE A 308 -18.12 4.59 8.21
C ILE A 308 -16.88 4.31 9.07
N CYS A 309 -16.85 4.92 10.26
CA CYS A 309 -15.79 4.71 11.24
C CYS A 309 -16.13 3.50 12.13
N ALA A 310 -15.81 2.30 11.66
CA ALA A 310 -16.12 1.04 12.34
C ALA A 310 -15.03 -0.02 12.08
N ASP A 311 -15.02 -1.07 12.90
CA ASP A 311 -14.31 -2.29 12.54
C ASP A 311 -15.01 -2.97 11.36
N ALA A 312 -14.26 -3.35 10.34
CA ALA A 312 -14.84 -3.91 9.11
C ALA A 312 -15.47 -5.29 9.34
N THR A 313 -14.99 -6.07 10.32
CA THR A 313 -15.57 -7.35 10.71
C THR A 313 -16.93 -7.12 11.38
N GLU A 314 -16.98 -6.23 12.37
CA GLU A 314 -18.21 -5.90 13.08
C GLU A 314 -19.27 -5.33 12.14
N PHE A 315 -18.87 -4.45 11.21
CA PHE A 315 -19.74 -3.91 10.19
C PHE A 315 -20.36 -5.00 9.30
N LEU A 316 -19.55 -5.92 8.78
CA LEU A 316 -20.04 -7.03 7.96
C LEU A 316 -20.93 -7.99 8.74
N GLN A 317 -20.59 -8.28 10.00
CA GLN A 317 -21.42 -9.12 10.87
C GLN A 317 -22.79 -8.49 11.12
N ALA A 318 -22.84 -7.18 11.36
CA ALA A 318 -24.10 -6.45 11.51
C ALA A 318 -24.92 -6.47 10.22
N CYS A 319 -24.29 -6.28 9.05
CA CYS A 319 -24.96 -6.42 7.75
C CYS A 319 -25.53 -7.84 7.55
N ALA A 320 -24.76 -8.87 7.90
CA ALA A 320 -25.17 -10.26 7.74
C ALA A 320 -26.32 -10.65 8.69
N ALA A 321 -26.34 -10.11 9.91
CA ALA A 321 -27.41 -10.31 10.87
C ALA A 321 -28.73 -9.68 10.39
N ASN A 322 -28.66 -8.54 9.70
CA ASN A 322 -29.81 -7.77 9.24
C ASN A 322 -30.11 -7.99 7.75
N ARG A 323 -29.85 -9.19 7.20
CA ARG A 323 -29.87 -9.47 5.74
C ARG A 323 -31.17 -9.10 5.00
N LEU A 324 -32.29 -8.94 5.69
CA LEU A 324 -33.56 -8.48 5.12
C LEU A 324 -33.66 -6.95 4.94
N GLU A 325 -32.77 -6.18 5.57
CA GLU A 325 -32.73 -4.70 5.56
C GLU A 325 -31.35 -4.10 5.23
N GLY A 326 -30.28 -4.91 5.23
CA GLY A 326 -28.91 -4.46 4.97
C GLY A 326 -28.63 -4.20 3.49
N PRO A 327 -27.65 -3.31 3.16
CA PRO A 327 -27.27 -3.04 1.78
C PRO A 327 -26.71 -4.32 1.12
N ALA A 328 -27.23 -4.63 -0.07
CA ALA A 328 -26.65 -5.66 -0.92
C ALA A 328 -25.40 -5.09 -1.61
N PHE A 329 -24.24 -5.69 -1.37
CA PHE A 329 -22.99 -5.31 -2.04
C PHE A 329 -22.71 -6.24 -3.22
N ASP A 330 -22.35 -5.65 -4.36
CA ASP A 330 -21.97 -6.38 -5.56
C ASP A 330 -20.46 -6.68 -5.61
N VAL A 331 -19.68 -5.77 -5.03
CA VAL A 331 -18.21 -5.85 -5.02
C VAL A 331 -17.67 -5.47 -3.65
N LEU A 332 -16.82 -6.34 -3.08
CA LEU A 332 -15.97 -5.99 -1.95
C LEU A 332 -14.55 -5.72 -2.46
N CYS A 333 -14.05 -4.51 -2.28
CA CYS A 333 -12.63 -4.21 -2.39
C CYS A 333 -12.00 -4.20 -1.00
N MET A 334 -10.85 -4.86 -0.83
CA MET A 334 -10.15 -4.91 0.45
C MET A 334 -8.64 -4.78 0.28
N ASP A 335 -8.02 -3.94 1.11
CA ASP A 335 -6.56 -3.77 1.22
C ASP A 335 -6.13 -3.88 2.70
N PRO A 336 -6.19 -5.10 3.28
CA PRO A 336 -5.89 -5.29 4.70
C PRO A 336 -4.41 -5.04 5.02
N PRO A 337 -4.07 -4.88 6.32
CA PRO A 337 -2.67 -4.79 6.75
C PRO A 337 -1.87 -6.05 6.39
N ARG A 338 -0.54 -6.00 6.54
CA ARG A 338 0.38 -7.11 6.20
C ARG A 338 0.01 -8.46 6.82
N THR A 339 -0.65 -8.45 7.98
CA THR A 339 -1.16 -9.65 8.66
C THR A 339 -2.31 -10.35 7.93
N GLY A 340 -2.81 -9.76 6.84
CA GLY A 340 -4.02 -10.18 6.14
C GLY A 340 -5.28 -9.81 6.91
N SER A 341 -6.40 -10.39 6.47
CA SER A 341 -7.68 -10.27 7.12
C SER A 341 -7.90 -11.38 8.15
N THR A 342 -8.91 -11.23 9.01
CA THR A 342 -9.25 -12.23 10.04
C THR A 342 -10.18 -13.30 9.46
N PRO A 343 -10.14 -14.53 9.98
CA PRO A 343 -11.13 -15.55 9.61
C PRO A 343 -12.57 -15.08 9.86
N GLU A 344 -12.80 -14.28 10.90
CA GLU A 344 -14.10 -13.71 11.24
C GLU A 344 -14.60 -12.76 10.14
N PHE A 345 -13.72 -11.88 9.64
CA PHE A 345 -14.05 -10.99 8.51
C PHE A 345 -14.38 -11.79 7.25
N ILE A 346 -13.54 -12.78 6.91
CA ILE A 346 -13.72 -13.60 5.70
C ILE A 346 -15.06 -14.35 5.77
N ARG A 347 -15.39 -14.95 6.91
CA ARG A 347 -16.69 -15.61 7.11
C ARG A 347 -17.86 -14.64 7.04
N ALA A 348 -17.74 -13.44 7.62
CA ALA A 348 -18.79 -12.42 7.56
C ALA A 348 -19.02 -11.92 6.12
N ALA A 349 -17.95 -11.59 5.37
CA ALA A 349 -18.04 -11.23 3.96
C ALA A 349 -18.66 -12.36 3.12
N SER A 350 -18.31 -13.60 3.43
CA SER A 350 -18.85 -14.77 2.72
C SER A 350 -20.31 -15.06 3.05
N ALA A 351 -20.76 -14.79 4.27
CA ALA A 351 -22.17 -14.94 4.66
C ALA A 351 -23.10 -14.01 3.87
N LEU A 352 -22.61 -12.85 3.45
CA LEU A 352 -23.31 -11.93 2.56
C LEU A 352 -23.38 -12.42 1.11
N ALA A 353 -22.57 -13.42 0.74
CA ALA A 353 -22.46 -13.95 -0.63
C ALA A 353 -22.17 -12.85 -1.69
N ILE A 354 -21.30 -11.90 -1.35
CA ILE A 354 -20.90 -10.80 -2.24
C ILE A 354 -20.34 -11.40 -3.55
N PRO A 355 -20.91 -11.09 -4.73
CA PRO A 355 -20.54 -11.77 -5.98
C PRO A 355 -19.06 -11.69 -6.32
N LYS A 356 -18.43 -10.53 -6.12
CA LYS A 356 -17.03 -10.28 -6.47
C LYS A 356 -16.24 -9.72 -5.29
N ILE A 357 -15.02 -10.23 -5.09
CA ILE A 357 -14.06 -9.65 -4.13
C ILE A 357 -12.75 -9.33 -4.86
N VAL A 358 -12.32 -8.07 -4.77
CA VAL A 358 -11.00 -7.59 -5.20
C VAL A 358 -10.12 -7.45 -3.97
N TYR A 359 -9.20 -8.39 -3.78
CA TYR A 359 -8.25 -8.39 -2.67
C TYR A 359 -6.92 -7.82 -3.15
N VAL A 360 -6.52 -6.65 -2.62
CA VAL A 360 -5.17 -6.10 -2.71
C VAL A 360 -4.36 -6.54 -1.48
N SER A 361 -3.23 -7.23 -1.69
CA SER A 361 -2.42 -7.77 -0.58
C SER A 361 -0.95 -7.42 -0.72
N CYS A 362 -0.31 -7.02 0.37
CA CYS A 362 1.13 -6.81 0.46
C CYS A 362 1.92 -8.00 1.05
N GLY A 363 1.24 -9.11 1.38
CA GLY A 363 1.82 -10.25 2.10
C GLY A 363 1.45 -11.61 1.49
N PRO A 364 2.35 -12.29 0.76
CA PRO A 364 2.05 -13.58 0.12
C PRO A 364 1.62 -14.69 1.09
N GLU A 365 2.20 -14.73 2.30
CA GLU A 365 1.90 -15.75 3.31
C GLU A 365 0.49 -15.59 3.90
N SER A 366 0.14 -14.36 4.31
CA SER A 366 -1.20 -14.05 4.82
C SER A 366 -2.25 -14.16 3.71
N LEU A 367 -1.93 -13.73 2.48
CA LEU A 367 -2.77 -13.96 1.31
C LEU A 367 -3.06 -15.45 1.10
N ALA A 368 -2.05 -16.32 1.19
CA ALA A 368 -2.26 -17.76 1.03
C ALA A 368 -3.22 -18.35 2.06
N ARG A 369 -3.14 -17.89 3.32
CA ARG A 369 -4.08 -18.28 4.38
C ARG A 369 -5.50 -17.79 4.05
N ASP A 370 -5.64 -16.51 3.73
CA ASP A 370 -6.95 -15.88 3.53
C ASP A 370 -7.65 -16.46 2.30
N LEU A 371 -6.93 -16.68 1.19
CA LEU A 371 -7.48 -17.30 -0.01
C LEU A 371 -7.98 -18.73 0.24
N LYS A 372 -7.29 -19.50 1.09
CA LYS A 372 -7.78 -20.84 1.48
C LYS A 372 -9.10 -20.75 2.22
N GLU A 373 -9.25 -19.76 3.10
CA GLU A 373 -10.49 -19.55 3.85
C GLU A 373 -11.63 -19.09 2.94
N PHE A 374 -11.38 -18.11 2.06
CA PHE A 374 -12.36 -17.70 1.05
C PHE A 374 -12.83 -18.89 0.18
N CYS A 375 -11.90 -19.74 -0.26
CA CYS A 375 -12.24 -20.94 -1.03
C CYS A 375 -13.10 -21.95 -0.24
N ARG A 376 -12.88 -22.09 1.07
CA ARG A 376 -13.73 -22.91 1.94
C ARG A 376 -15.12 -22.30 2.11
N CYS A 377 -15.21 -20.97 2.11
CA CYS A 377 -16.46 -20.23 2.22
C CYS A 377 -17.18 -20.01 0.88
N GLY A 378 -16.84 -20.77 -0.17
CA GLY A 378 -17.61 -20.79 -1.42
C GLY A 378 -17.08 -19.88 -2.54
N TYR A 379 -15.97 -19.18 -2.33
CA TYR A 379 -15.34 -18.40 -3.41
C TYR A 379 -14.43 -19.24 -4.28
N ARG A 380 -14.15 -18.75 -5.48
CA ARG A 380 -13.12 -19.26 -6.37
C ARG A 380 -12.20 -18.12 -6.80
N ILE A 381 -10.90 -18.38 -6.80
CA ILE A 381 -9.91 -17.47 -7.36
C ILE A 381 -10.04 -17.51 -8.89
N THR A 382 -10.30 -16.36 -9.51
CA THR A 382 -10.46 -16.26 -10.97
C THR A 382 -9.26 -15.57 -11.62
N ARG A 383 -8.63 -14.61 -10.92
CA ARG A 383 -7.49 -13.85 -11.45
C ARG A 383 -6.49 -13.48 -10.36
N VAL A 384 -5.19 -13.52 -10.68
CA VAL A 384 -4.11 -13.17 -9.75
C VAL A 384 -3.01 -12.44 -10.51
N VAL A 385 -2.76 -11.17 -10.15
CA VAL A 385 -1.76 -10.33 -10.80
C VAL A 385 -0.84 -9.71 -9.76
N PRO A 386 0.47 -10.04 -9.76
CA PRO A 386 1.45 -9.38 -8.91
C PRO A 386 1.83 -8.01 -9.48
N VAL A 387 2.15 -7.06 -8.59
CA VAL A 387 2.61 -5.71 -8.90
C VAL A 387 3.87 -5.40 -8.10
N ASP A 388 4.92 -4.96 -8.79
CA ASP A 388 6.17 -4.58 -8.13
C ASP A 388 6.10 -3.15 -7.57
N MET A 389 5.42 -2.99 -6.44
CA MET A 389 5.28 -1.72 -5.73
C MET A 389 6.57 -1.29 -5.01
N PHE A 390 7.46 -2.25 -4.69
CA PHE A 390 8.68 -2.01 -3.94
C PHE A 390 9.92 -2.62 -4.65
N PRO A 391 10.39 -2.03 -5.76
CA PRO A 391 11.64 -2.44 -6.38
C PRO A 391 12.80 -2.53 -5.37
N PHE A 392 13.71 -3.48 -5.57
CA PHE A 392 14.87 -3.78 -4.69
C PHE A 392 14.56 -4.35 -3.30
N THR A 393 13.29 -4.50 -2.91
CA THR A 393 12.88 -5.24 -1.69
C THR A 393 12.28 -6.59 -2.05
N LYS A 394 12.12 -7.47 -1.06
CA LYS A 394 11.42 -8.77 -1.24
C LYS A 394 9.90 -8.65 -1.36
N ASP A 395 9.33 -7.50 -1.00
CA ASP A 395 7.88 -7.33 -0.90
C ASP A 395 7.24 -7.27 -2.29
N VAL A 396 6.06 -7.85 -2.41
CA VAL A 396 5.26 -7.89 -3.64
C VAL A 396 3.82 -7.61 -3.29
N GLU A 397 3.21 -6.66 -3.98
CA GLU A 397 1.76 -6.46 -3.89
C GLU A 397 1.08 -7.38 -4.91
N THR A 398 -0.11 -7.89 -4.57
CA THR A 398 -0.87 -8.80 -5.43
C THR A 398 -2.33 -8.38 -5.42
N VAL A 399 -2.92 -8.25 -6.61
CA VAL A 399 -4.37 -8.06 -6.78
C VAL A 399 -4.97 -9.40 -7.16
N VAL A 400 -5.97 -9.85 -6.40
CA VAL A 400 -6.68 -11.11 -6.61
C VAL A 400 -8.15 -10.82 -6.83
N LEU A 401 -8.73 -11.43 -7.86
CA LEU A 401 -10.17 -11.49 -8.06
C LEU A 401 -10.69 -12.83 -7.56
N LEU A 402 -11.66 -12.76 -6.65
CA LEU A 402 -12.46 -13.88 -6.21
C LEU A 402 -13.88 -13.68 -6.72
N SER A 403 -14.50 -14.77 -7.15
CA SER A 403 -15.92 -14.82 -7.49
C SER A 403 -16.61 -15.77 -6.53
N HIS A 404 -17.77 -15.39 -6.01
CA HIS A 404 -18.64 -16.32 -5.33
C HIS A 404 -19.09 -17.39 -6.35
N LYS A 405 -19.13 -18.66 -5.94
CA LYS A 405 -19.67 -19.72 -6.81
C LYS A 405 -21.19 -19.53 -6.90
N ASP A 406 -21.73 -19.45 -8.11
CA ASP A 406 -23.17 -19.57 -8.27
C ASP A 406 -23.63 -20.95 -7.78
N PRO A 407 -24.76 -21.04 -7.05
CA PRO A 407 -25.37 -22.32 -6.70
C PRO A 407 -25.72 -23.20 -7.91
N ASP A 408 -25.86 -22.60 -9.10
CA ASP A 408 -26.39 -23.24 -10.30
C ASP A 408 -25.35 -23.93 -11.21
N SER A 409 -24.10 -24.08 -10.77
CA SER A 409 -23.18 -24.99 -11.46
C SER A 409 -23.62 -26.44 -11.22
N HIS A 410 -24.66 -26.86 -11.94
CA HIS A 410 -25.11 -28.23 -12.03
C HIS A 410 -23.94 -29.08 -12.52
N ILE A 411 -23.42 -29.93 -11.64
CA ILE A 411 -22.55 -31.01 -12.07
C ILE A 411 -23.47 -32.00 -12.77
N HIS A 412 -23.43 -32.03 -14.10
CA HIS A 412 -24.01 -33.13 -14.86
C HIS A 412 -23.20 -34.40 -14.58
N VAL A 413 -23.54 -35.10 -13.50
CA VAL A 413 -23.08 -36.46 -13.27
C VAL A 413 -23.90 -37.36 -14.18
N LYS A 414 -23.32 -37.80 -15.31
CA LYS A 414 -23.84 -38.95 -16.03
C LYS A 414 -23.60 -40.18 -15.16
N VAL A 415 -24.66 -40.64 -14.49
CA VAL A 415 -24.66 -41.95 -13.82
C VAL A 415 -25.14 -42.96 -14.85
N GLU A 416 -24.22 -43.74 -15.41
CA GLU A 416 -24.58 -44.92 -16.19
C GLU A 416 -24.95 -46.04 -15.21
N PHE A 417 -26.24 -46.35 -15.11
CA PHE A 417 -26.70 -47.57 -14.44
C PHE A 417 -26.50 -48.75 -15.40
N GLY A 418 -25.36 -49.41 -15.28
CA GLY A 418 -25.21 -50.77 -15.76
C GLY A 418 -25.79 -51.74 -14.74
N GLU A 419 -26.80 -52.52 -15.14
CA GLU A 419 -27.14 -53.75 -14.44
C GLU A 419 -25.96 -54.72 -14.58
N GLU A 420 -25.01 -54.68 -13.63
CA GLU A 420 -24.27 -55.83 -13.09
C GLU A 420 -23.08 -55.38 -12.20
N LYS A 421 -23.18 -55.73 -10.92
CA LYS A 421 -22.12 -55.89 -9.90
C LYS A 421 -20.98 -54.84 -9.84
N THR A 422 -21.19 -53.89 -8.94
CA THR A 422 -20.23 -53.20 -8.05
C THR A 422 -18.74 -53.35 -8.37
N ARG A 423 -18.15 -52.34 -9.02
CA ARG A 423 -16.74 -51.97 -8.87
C ARG A 423 -16.53 -50.49 -9.22
N CYS A 424 -16.39 -49.64 -8.21
CA CYS A 424 -15.93 -48.26 -8.41
C CYS A 424 -14.45 -48.24 -8.82
N ARG A 425 -14.15 -47.70 -10.01
CA ARG A 425 -12.82 -47.19 -10.35
C ARG A 425 -12.95 -45.71 -10.70
N LEU A 426 -12.20 -44.86 -9.98
CA LEU A 426 -11.95 -43.47 -10.35
C LEU A 426 -11.04 -43.46 -11.59
N ILE A 427 -11.52 -42.88 -12.69
CA ILE A 427 -10.68 -42.52 -13.84
C ILE A 427 -10.35 -41.02 -13.70
N LYS A 428 -9.05 -40.70 -13.82
CA LYS A 428 -8.44 -39.39 -13.59
C LYS A 428 -8.89 -38.30 -14.56
#